data_AF-A0A0G1AI48-F1
#
_entry.id   AF-A0A0G1AI48-F1
#
_cell.length_a   1.000
_cell.length_b   1.000
_cell.length_c   1.000
_cell.angle_alpha   90.00
_cell.angle_beta   90.00
_cell.angle_gamma   90.00
#
_symmetry.space_group_name_H-M   'P 1'
#
loop_
_entity.id
_entity.type
_entity.pdbx_description
1 polymer ?
#
loop_
_entity_poly.entity_id
_entity_poly.type
_entity_poly.pdbx_seq_one_letter_code
_entity_poly.pdbx_strand_id
1 'polypeptide(L)'
;MLGVLAVAVVVLAGAVNFVSAYGELPEGIPVTLGEVEAIIHTIAVFLILIGGVLAVIFIILAGVKYMYAGSDSAKVGEAQTMLKNGVIGAAIVMGVGVIIQTIAVLVNRDFFR
;
A
#
# COMPACT_ATOMS: atom_id res chain seq x y z
N MET A 1 -3.33 -52.05 -47.25
CA MET A 1 -4.33 -51.26 -46.49
C MET A 1 -3.93 -51.06 -45.03
N LEU A 2 -3.31 -52.04 -44.36
CA LEU A 2 -2.90 -51.94 -42.95
C LEU A 2 -1.82 -50.87 -42.67
N GLY A 3 -0.85 -50.67 -43.56
CA GLY A 3 0.23 -49.68 -43.38
C GLY A 3 -0.22 -48.21 -43.46
N VAL A 4 -1.25 -47.92 -44.26
CA VAL A 4 -1.80 -46.56 -44.39
C VAL A 4 -2.56 -46.16 -43.12
N LEU A 5 -3.27 -47.11 -42.52
CA LEU A 5 -3.95 -46.93 -41.22
C LEU A 5 -2.97 -46.67 -40.08
N ALA A 6 -1.83 -47.37 -40.03
CA ALA A 6 -0.80 -47.16 -39.02
C ALA A 6 -0.18 -45.75 -39.11
N VAL A 7 0.12 -45.28 -40.33
CA VAL A 7 0.65 -43.93 -40.55
C VAL A 7 -0.39 -42.86 -40.17
N ALA A 8 -1.66 -43.04 -40.52
CA ALA A 8 -2.72 -42.11 -40.15
C ALA A 8 -2.90 -42.01 -38.63
N VAL A 9 -2.82 -43.13 -37.91
CA VAL A 9 -2.90 -43.15 -36.43
C VAL A 9 -1.71 -42.45 -35.79
N VAL A 10 -0.49 -42.62 -36.33
CA VAL A 10 0.71 -41.94 -35.83
C VAL A 10 0.65 -40.43 -36.09
N VAL A 11 0.16 -40.00 -37.26
CA VAL A 11 -0.03 -38.57 -37.56
C VAL A 11 -1.12 -37.96 -36.68
N LEU A 12 -2.22 -38.68 -36.46
CA LEU A 12 -3.30 -38.21 -35.59
C LEU A 12 -2.85 -38.14 -34.13
N ALA A 13 -2.15 -39.16 -33.62
CA ALA A 13 -1.55 -39.18 -32.29
C ALA A 13 -0.53 -38.04 -32.11
N GLY A 14 0.30 -37.78 -33.13
CA GLY A 14 1.18 -36.61 -33.19
C GLY A 14 0.39 -35.31 -33.08
N ALA A 15 -0.67 -35.14 -33.87
CA ALA A 15 -1.55 -33.98 -33.82
C ALA A 15 -2.21 -33.77 -32.44
N VAL A 16 -2.62 -34.83 -31.74
CA VAL A 16 -3.17 -34.70 -30.37
C VAL A 16 -2.11 -34.17 -29.40
N ASN A 17 -0.85 -34.61 -29.54
CA ASN A 17 0.26 -34.10 -28.73
C ASN A 17 0.61 -32.63 -29.06
N PHE A 18 0.43 -32.18 -30.31
CA PHE A 18 0.60 -30.77 -30.68
C PHE A 18 -0.55 -29.88 -30.16
N VAL A 19 -1.78 -30.40 -30.07
CA VAL A 19 -2.93 -29.68 -29.49
C VAL A 19 -2.75 -29.50 -27.97
N SER A 20 -2.20 -30.49 -27.27
CA SER A 20 -1.84 -30.37 -25.85
C SER A 20 -0.60 -29.49 -25.58
N ALA A 21 0.21 -29.22 -26.60
CA ALA A 21 1.39 -28.35 -26.50
C ALA A 21 1.08 -26.86 -26.71
N TYR A 22 -0.11 -26.53 -27.24
CA TYR A 22 -0.77 -25.25 -26.93
C TYR A 22 -1.41 -25.39 -25.54
N GLY A 23 -0.56 -25.71 -24.56
CA GLY A 23 -0.95 -25.70 -23.16
C GLY A 23 -1.66 -24.40 -22.88
N GLU A 24 -2.76 -24.51 -22.14
CA GLU A 24 -3.46 -23.38 -21.55
C GLU A 24 -2.42 -22.36 -21.09
N LEU A 25 -2.35 -21.24 -21.83
CA LEU A 25 -1.56 -20.10 -21.38
C LEU A 25 -2.07 -19.82 -19.96
N PRO A 26 -1.17 -19.69 -18.96
CA PRO A 26 -1.58 -19.41 -17.60
C PRO A 26 -2.62 -18.29 -17.64
N GLU A 27 -3.81 -18.55 -17.11
CA GLU A 27 -4.86 -17.53 -17.09
C GLU A 27 -4.27 -16.32 -16.36
N GLY A 28 -4.08 -15.23 -17.11
CA GLY A 28 -3.55 -14.00 -16.54
C GLY A 28 -4.51 -13.53 -15.46
N ILE A 29 -4.02 -13.36 -14.23
CA ILE A 29 -4.84 -12.85 -13.14
C ILE A 29 -5.27 -11.43 -13.54
N PRO A 30 -6.58 -11.18 -13.73
CA PRO A 30 -7.03 -9.84 -14.07
C PRO A 30 -6.79 -8.94 -12.87
N VAL A 31 -6.03 -7.86 -13.06
CA VAL A 31 -5.87 -6.82 -12.02
C VAL A 31 -7.24 -6.18 -11.81
N THR A 32 -7.89 -6.57 -10.72
CA THR A 32 -9.20 -6.03 -10.37
C THR A 32 -9.04 -4.69 -9.65
N LEU A 33 -10.08 -3.85 -9.68
CA LEU A 33 -10.09 -2.59 -8.94
C LEU A 33 -9.88 -2.81 -7.43
N GLY A 34 -10.36 -3.95 -6.90
CA GLY A 34 -10.17 -4.33 -5.49
C GLY A 34 -8.71 -4.60 -5.12
N GLU A 35 -7.90 -5.14 -6.05
CA GLU A 35 -6.46 -5.32 -5.82
C GLU A 35 -5.72 -3.99 -5.75
N VAL A 36 -6.07 -3.05 -6.65
CA VAL A 36 -5.48 -1.71 -6.64
C VAL A 36 -5.86 -0.97 -5.36
N GLU A 37 -7.13 -1.08 -4.94
CA GLU A 37 -7.61 -0.52 -3.67
C GLU A 37 -6.90 -1.14 -2.46
N ALA A 38 -6.74 -2.46 -2.42
CA ALA A 38 -6.06 -3.15 -1.33
C ALA A 38 -4.58 -2.74 -1.20
N ILE A 39 -3.88 -2.56 -2.32
CA ILE A 39 -2.49 -2.08 -2.34
C ILE A 39 -2.42 -0.65 -1.80
N ILE A 40 -3.30 0.24 -2.26
CA ILE A 40 -3.36 1.63 -1.80
C ILE A 40 -3.66 1.69 -0.30
N HIS A 41 -4.64 0.92 0.18
CA HIS A 41 -4.99 0.85 1.60
C HIS A 41 -3.84 0.34 2.45
N THR A 42 -3.15 -0.71 2.00
CA THR A 42 -2.01 -1.28 2.71
C THR A 42 -0.88 -0.25 2.87
N ILE A 43 -0.55 0.44 1.78
CA ILE A 43 0.48 1.50 1.80
C ILE A 43 0.05 2.66 2.70
N ALA A 44 -1.21 3.08 2.63
CA ALA A 44 -1.74 4.17 3.45
C ALA A 44 -1.65 3.85 4.95
N VAL A 45 -2.10 2.66 5.37
CA VAL A 45 -2.04 2.23 6.77
C VAL A 45 -0.61 2.13 7.26
N PHE A 46 0.30 1.60 6.44
CA PHE A 46 1.72 1.52 6.77
C PHE A 46 2.34 2.91 6.99
N LEU A 47 2.06 3.87 6.11
CA LEU A 47 2.54 5.25 6.24
C LEU A 47 1.97 5.97 7.47
N ILE A 48 0.69 5.73 7.80
CA ILE A 48 0.06 6.31 9.00
C ILE A 48 0.72 5.77 10.27
N LEU A 49 0.96 4.46 10.34
CA LEU A 49 1.62 3.85 11.50
C LEU A 49 3.02 4.40 11.71
N ILE A 50 3.85 4.42 10.66
CA ILE A 50 5.21 4.96 10.75
C ILE A 50 5.19 6.46 11.06
N GLY A 51 4.33 7.22 10.41
CA GLY A 51 4.16 8.65 10.66
C GLY A 51 3.77 8.94 12.11
N GLY A 52 2.86 8.15 12.68
CA GLY A 52 2.43 8.26 14.08
C GLY A 52 3.58 7.98 15.05
N VAL A 53 4.34 6.90 14.83
CA VAL A 53 5.50 6.55 15.65
C VAL A 53 6.57 7.64 15.61
N LEU A 54 6.89 8.14 14.41
CA LEU A 54 7.86 9.24 14.25
C LEU A 54 7.39 10.50 14.96
N ALA A 55 6.11 10.86 14.85
CA ALA A 55 5.56 12.03 15.54
C ALA A 55 5.77 11.95 17.06
N VAL A 56 5.50 10.79 17.67
CA VAL A 56 5.73 10.57 19.11
C VAL A 56 7.21 10.72 19.47
N ILE A 57 8.12 10.15 18.67
CA ILE A 57 9.56 10.25 18.90
C ILE A 57 10.01 11.71 18.87
N PHE A 58 9.58 12.49 17.87
CA PHE A 58 9.95 13.91 17.75
C PHE A 58 9.42 14.73 18.93
N ILE A 59 8.20 14.46 19.40
CA ILE A 59 7.64 15.13 20.58
C ILE A 59 8.47 14.83 21.83
N ILE A 60 8.86 13.57 22.05
CA ILE A 60 9.69 13.18 23.20
C ILE A 60 11.07 13.86 23.12
N LEU A 61 11.74 13.79 21.97
CA LEU A 61 13.06 14.40 21.79
C LEU A 61 13.02 15.92 22.00
N ALA A 62 11.98 16.57 21.50
CA ALA A 62 11.80 18.00 21.67
C ALA A 62 11.51 18.37 23.13
N GLY A 63 10.73 17.56 23.85
CA GLY A 63 10.48 17.74 25.29
C GLY A 63 11.74 17.57 26.14
N VAL A 64 12.54 16.53 25.86
CA VAL A 64 13.84 16.32 26.54
C VAL A 64 14.79 17.48 26.24
N LYS A 65 14.88 17.91 24.98
CA LYS A 65 15.71 19.06 24.59
C LYS A 65 15.27 20.36 25.27
N TYR A 66 13.96 20.55 25.46
CA TYR A 66 13.41 21.70 26.18
C TYR A 66 13.81 21.67 27.67
N MET A 67 13.76 20.51 28.31
CA MET A 67 14.17 20.35 29.71
C MET A 67 15.68 20.57 29.92
N TYR A 68 16.52 20.18 28.95
CA TYR A 68 17.97 20.40 29.02
C TYR A 68 18.43 21.82 28.64
N ALA A 69 17.57 22.62 28.01
CA ALA A 69 17.93 23.95 27.52
C ALA A 69 18.20 24.97 28.65
N GLY A 70 17.64 24.78 29.85
CA GLY A 70 17.89 25.64 31.01
C GLY A 70 17.64 27.12 30.73
N SER A 71 18.62 27.98 31.02
CA SER A 71 18.54 29.44 30.82
C SER A 71 19.08 29.94 29.47
N ASP A 72 19.49 29.05 28.57
CA ASP A 72 20.02 29.41 27.26
C ASP A 72 18.86 29.64 26.28
N SER A 73 18.56 30.92 26.03
CA SER A 73 17.42 31.34 25.21
C SER A 73 17.47 30.79 23.77
N ALA A 74 18.66 30.52 23.23
CA ALA A 74 18.81 29.94 21.91
C ALA A 74 18.34 28.48 21.88
N LYS A 75 18.71 27.69 22.89
CA LYS A 75 18.32 26.27 23.00
C LYS A 75 16.83 26.12 23.31
N VAL A 76 16.27 27.04 24.09
CA VAL A 76 14.82 27.09 24.35
C VAL A 76 14.05 27.38 23.06
N GLY A 77 14.49 28.36 22.27
CA GLY A 77 13.85 28.69 20.99
C GLY A 77 13.91 27.53 19.98
N GLU A 78 15.04 26.83 19.91
CA GLU A 78 15.20 25.67 19.04
C GLU A 78 14.29 24.51 19.49
N ALA A 79 14.23 24.23 20.80
CA ALA A 79 13.36 23.20 21.36
C ALA A 79 11.86 23.52 21.12
N GLN A 80 11.45 24.78 21.26
CA GLN A 80 10.08 25.19 20.95
C GLN A 80 9.75 25.05 19.46
N THR A 81 10.69 25.36 18.57
CA THR A 81 10.52 25.19 17.13
C THR A 81 10.37 23.70 16.78
N MET A 82 11.21 22.85 17.39
CA MET A 82 11.13 21.40 17.24
C MET A 82 9.79 20.84 17.76
N LEU A 83 9.29 21.34 18.90
CA LEU A 83 7.97 20.97 19.42
C LEU A 83 6.85 21.38 18.47
N LYS A 84 6.86 22.63 17.95
CA LYS A 84 5.85 23.09 16.98
C LYS A 84 5.83 22.22 15.74
N ASN A 85 7.01 21.91 15.19
CA ASN A 85 7.12 21.06 14.01
C ASN A 85 6.64 19.61 14.29
N GLY A 86 6.94 19.07 15.48
CA GLY A 86 6.44 17.77 15.90
C GLY A 86 4.92 17.73 16.04
N VAL A 87 4.31 18.77 16.62
CA VAL A 87 2.85 18.90 16.74
C VAL A 87 2.18 19.04 15.37
N ILE A 88 2.76 19.82 14.45
CA ILE A 88 2.26 19.94 13.08
C ILE A 88 2.32 18.59 12.36
N GLY A 89 3.44 17.86 12.50
CA GLY A 89 3.57 16.51 11.95
C GLY A 89 2.50 15.54 12.51
N ALA A 90 2.26 15.56 13.82
CA ALA A 90 1.22 14.76 14.46
C ALA A 90 -0.18 15.13 13.95
N ALA A 91 -0.46 16.43 13.79
CA ALA A 91 -1.73 16.91 13.27
C ALA A 91 -1.99 16.45 11.83
N ILE A 92 -0.95 16.42 10.98
CA ILE A 92 -1.05 15.91 9.61
C ILE A 92 -1.41 14.43 9.62
N VAL A 93 -0.72 13.60 10.41
CA VAL A 93 -0.99 12.15 10.49
C VAL A 93 -2.42 11.87 10.96
N MET A 94 -2.91 12.60 11.97
CA MET A 94 -4.30 12.50 12.40
C MET A 94 -5.28 12.97 11.31
N GLY A 95 -4.94 14.04 10.58
CA GLY A 95 -5.76 14.56 9.47
C GLY A 95 -5.90 13.58 8.31
N VAL A 96 -4.87 12.79 7.99
CA VAL A 96 -4.93 11.76 6.94
C VAL A 96 -6.02 10.73 7.24
N GLY A 97 -6.14 10.29 8.50
CA GLY A 97 -7.21 9.36 8.89
C GLY A 97 -8.61 9.93 8.62
N VAL A 98 -8.82 11.22 8.88
CA VAL A 98 -10.07 11.92 8.61
C VAL A 98 -10.36 12.01 7.10
N ILE A 99 -9.33 12.30 6.29
CA ILE A 99 -9.47 12.38 4.83
C ILE A 99 -9.86 11.02 4.25
N ILE A 100 -9.20 9.93 4.67
CA ILE A 100 -9.52 8.57 4.20
C ILE A 100 -10.96 8.21 4.57
N GLN A 101 -11.40 8.49 5.80
CA GLN A 101 -12.78 8.22 6.22
C GLN A 101 -13.78 9.00 5.38
N THR A 102 -13.47 10.25 5.06
CA THR A 102 -14.32 11.11 4.21
C THR A 102 -14.44 10.55 2.80
N ILE A 103 -13.33 10.09 2.21
CA ILE A 103 -13.32 9.47 0.88
C ILE A 103 -14.10 8.15 0.91
N ALA A 104 -13.92 7.31 1.93
CA ALA A 104 -14.64 6.05 2.06
C ALA A 104 -16.16 6.25 2.08
N VAL A 105 -16.63 7.28 2.80
CA VAL A 105 -18.06 7.66 2.83
C VAL A 105 -18.56 8.13 1.46
N LEU A 106 -17.76 8.90 0.72
CA LEU A 106 -18.12 9.35 -0.63
C LEU A 106 -18.13 8.21 -1.65
N VAL A 107 -17.17 7.28 -1.57
CA VAL A 107 -17.04 6.14 -2.48
C VAL A 107 -18.15 5.12 -2.28
N ASN A 108 -18.54 4.84 -1.03
CA ASN A 108 -19.64 3.91 -0.72
C ASN A 108 -21.03 4.42 -1.15
N ARG A 109 -21.12 5.67 -1.66
CA ARG A 109 -22.39 6.31 -2.08
C ARG A 109 -23.43 6.44 -0.96
N ASP A 110 -23.02 6.30 0.30
CA ASP A 110 -23.89 6.46 1.48
C ASP A 110 -24.53 7.85 1.56
N PHE A 111 -23.95 8.85 0.90
CA PHE A 111 -24.48 10.22 0.81
C PHE A 111 -25.72 10.38 -0.09
N PHE A 112 -26.03 9.42 -0.97
CA PHE A 112 -27.07 9.55 -2.02
C PHE A 112 -28.25 8.56 -1.87
N ARG A 113 -28.43 7.93 -0.72
CA ARG A 113 -29.62 7.13 -0.37
C ARG A 113 -30.30 7.71 0.86
#